data_AF-A0A965PRD7-F1
#
_entry.id   AF-A0A965PRD7-F1
#
_cell.length_a   1.000
_cell.length_b   1.000
_cell.length_c   1.000
_cell.angle_alpha   90.00
_cell.angle_beta   90.00
_cell.angle_gamma   90.00
#
_symmetry.space_group_name_H-M   'P 1'
#
loop_
_entity.id
_entity.type
_entity.pdbx_description
1 polymer ?
#
loop_
_entity_poly.entity_id
_entity_poly.type
_entity_poly.pdbx_seq_one_letter_code
_entity_poly.pdbx_strand_id
1 'polypeptide(L)'
;MPTKTMIHAVKFRDVKSNQPQKFAISWQGLSSLLQISEARSDKTQRELWSPVTYLHGTTRGNCNVEYVTCLVVDMDGEAFDHARLDGLEYVAYTTWSHTPEDQHWHLVLPLAYPVPADRWHEVWTRLHERINVVGDPQTKDPARIFYRPQHKPLTIPDIKIGFGEFIDPQLEERFIARPVVRRNLRTTETKKKRYWEDEAWWNEPQDLSRFNGMTKPQIAAVLRTEFAELRKTLNLD
;
A
#
# COMPACT_ATOMS: atom_id res chain seq x y z
N MET A 1 -28.52 8.15 -17.31
CA MET A 1 -27.77 6.89 -17.51
C MET A 1 -26.71 6.84 -16.42
N PRO A 2 -26.58 5.77 -15.63
CA PRO A 2 -25.46 5.68 -14.68
C PRO A 2 -24.16 5.75 -15.50
N THR A 3 -23.32 6.72 -15.18
CA THR A 3 -22.02 6.95 -15.79
C THR A 3 -21.22 5.65 -15.69
N LYS A 4 -20.88 5.06 -16.85
CA LYS A 4 -20.04 3.87 -16.94
C LYS A 4 -18.79 4.06 -16.06
N THR A 5 -18.62 3.21 -15.06
CA THR A 5 -17.51 3.31 -14.09
C THR A 5 -16.17 3.22 -14.81
N MET A 6 -15.31 4.21 -14.57
CA MET A 6 -13.99 4.30 -15.17
C MET A 6 -12.99 3.50 -14.33
N ILE A 7 -12.70 2.28 -14.77
CA ILE A 7 -11.58 1.49 -14.22
C ILE A 7 -10.27 2.20 -14.50
N HIS A 8 -9.44 2.33 -13.47
CA HIS A 8 -8.12 2.91 -13.56
C HIS A 8 -7.10 2.01 -12.88
N ALA A 9 -5.95 1.84 -13.53
CA ALA A 9 -4.81 1.15 -12.95
C ALA A 9 -3.53 1.92 -13.22
N VAL A 10 -2.60 1.81 -12.29
CA VAL A 10 -1.25 2.34 -12.41
C VAL A 10 -0.23 1.21 -12.36
N LYS A 11 0.99 1.49 -12.86
CA LYS A 11 2.12 0.57 -12.81
C LYS A 11 3.35 1.20 -12.18
N PHE A 12 4.24 0.32 -11.74
CA PHE A 12 5.50 0.60 -11.08
C PHE A 12 6.58 -0.27 -11.71
N ARG A 13 7.78 0.29 -11.90
CA ARG A 13 8.90 -0.42 -12.53
C ARG A 13 9.30 -1.65 -11.71
N ASP A 14 9.35 -1.48 -10.39
CA ASP A 14 9.79 -2.48 -9.42
C ASP A 14 9.12 -2.24 -8.06
N VAL A 15 9.38 -3.12 -7.10
CA VAL A 15 8.79 -3.06 -5.75
C VAL A 15 9.20 -1.81 -4.96
N LYS A 16 10.34 -1.18 -5.30
CA LYS A 16 10.85 0.02 -4.61
C LYS A 16 10.32 1.31 -5.22
N SER A 17 9.81 1.26 -6.44
CA SER A 17 9.23 2.39 -7.15
C SER A 17 8.03 2.94 -6.40
N ASN A 18 7.98 4.26 -6.26
CA ASN A 18 6.91 4.98 -5.58
C ASN A 18 6.15 5.96 -6.49
N GLN A 19 6.62 6.18 -7.72
CA GLN A 19 5.95 7.06 -8.68
C GLN A 19 4.96 6.24 -9.52
N PRO A 20 3.64 6.48 -9.39
CA PRO A 20 2.65 5.78 -10.19
C PRO A 20 2.72 6.24 -11.65
N GLN A 21 2.78 5.29 -12.57
CA GLN A 21 2.66 5.54 -14.01
C GLN A 21 1.33 5.02 -14.52
N LYS A 22 0.73 5.68 -15.51
CA LYS A 22 -0.54 5.22 -16.12
C LYS A 22 -0.36 3.81 -16.69
N PHE A 23 -1.29 2.91 -16.39
CA PHE A 23 -1.29 1.54 -16.90
C PHE A 23 -2.55 1.26 -17.74
N ALA A 24 -3.73 1.50 -17.17
CA ALA A 24 -5.01 1.34 -17.87
C ALA A 24 -6.03 2.40 -17.44
N ILE A 25 -6.92 2.77 -18.36
CA ILE A 25 -8.00 3.76 -18.18
C ILE A 25 -9.40 3.17 -18.45
N SER A 26 -9.47 1.85 -18.66
CA SER A 26 -10.71 1.11 -18.86
C SER A 26 -10.51 -0.35 -18.46
N TRP A 27 -11.62 -1.05 -18.19
CA TRP A 27 -11.60 -2.47 -17.89
C TRP A 27 -11.05 -3.28 -19.06
N GLN A 28 -11.50 -2.98 -20.28
CA GLN A 28 -11.07 -3.70 -21.48
C GLN A 28 -9.56 -3.56 -21.70
N GLY A 29 -9.01 -2.36 -21.50
CA GLY A 29 -7.57 -2.14 -21.59
C GLY A 29 -6.80 -2.89 -20.51
N LEU A 30 -7.29 -2.85 -19.26
CA LEU A 30 -6.68 -3.56 -18.14
C LEU A 30 -6.69 -5.08 -18.38
N SER A 31 -7.87 -5.65 -18.68
CA SER A 31 -8.03 -7.09 -18.93
C SER A 31 -7.10 -7.58 -20.04
N SER A 32 -7.05 -6.88 -21.19
CA SER A 32 -6.13 -7.24 -22.28
C SER A 32 -4.67 -7.23 -21.84
N LEU A 33 -4.24 -6.24 -21.04
CA LEU A 33 -2.87 -6.16 -20.53
C LEU A 33 -2.54 -7.25 -19.51
N LEU A 34 -3.54 -7.73 -18.76
CA LEU A 34 -3.42 -8.82 -17.78
C LEU A 34 -3.52 -10.21 -18.41
N GLN A 35 -3.87 -10.31 -19.69
CA GLN A 35 -3.80 -11.57 -20.42
C GLN A 35 -2.40 -11.82 -21.03
N ILE A 36 -1.48 -10.86 -20.90
CA ILE A 36 -0.12 -10.95 -21.48
C ILE A 36 0.88 -11.40 -20.41
N SER A 37 1.06 -12.72 -20.32
CA SER A 37 2.11 -13.33 -19.50
C SER A 37 3.44 -13.38 -20.23
N GLU A 38 4.55 -13.07 -19.55
CA GLU A 38 5.89 -13.19 -20.13
C GLU A 38 6.78 -14.09 -19.29
N ALA A 39 7.62 -14.88 -19.95
CA ALA A 39 8.63 -15.70 -19.30
C ALA A 39 9.70 -14.81 -18.65
N ARG A 40 10.05 -15.11 -17.40
CA ARG A 40 11.09 -14.42 -16.63
C ARG A 40 11.84 -15.41 -15.76
N SER A 41 13.17 -15.41 -15.84
CA SER A 41 14.03 -16.19 -14.94
C SER A 41 14.02 -15.63 -13.51
N ASP A 42 13.82 -14.33 -13.36
CA ASP A 42 13.72 -13.64 -12.08
C ASP A 42 12.40 -12.89 -11.98
N LYS A 43 11.60 -13.22 -10.95
CA LYS A 43 10.28 -12.61 -10.71
C LYS A 43 10.32 -11.09 -10.55
N THR A 44 11.46 -10.53 -10.16
CA THR A 44 11.61 -9.09 -9.90
C THR A 44 11.78 -8.26 -11.18
N GLN A 45 12.02 -8.92 -12.32
CA GLN A 45 12.21 -8.27 -13.63
C GLN A 45 10.90 -7.98 -14.38
N ARG A 46 9.76 -8.03 -13.69
CA ARG A 46 8.46 -7.65 -14.24
C ARG A 46 7.90 -6.47 -13.47
N GLU A 47 7.35 -5.52 -14.21
CA GLU A 47 6.63 -4.38 -13.65
C GLU A 47 5.47 -4.86 -12.76
N LEU A 48 5.17 -4.06 -11.75
CA LEU A 48 4.02 -4.26 -10.88
C LEU A 48 2.90 -3.30 -11.26
N TRP A 49 1.69 -3.59 -10.83
CA TRP A 49 0.52 -2.76 -11.07
C TRP A 49 -0.37 -2.70 -9.83
N SER A 50 -1.28 -1.72 -9.81
CA SER A 50 -2.26 -1.55 -8.73
C SER A 50 -3.57 -1.00 -9.31
N PRO A 51 -4.75 -1.51 -8.88
CA PRO A 51 -6.06 -1.13 -9.41
C PRO A 51 -6.57 0.20 -8.82
N VAL A 52 -5.70 1.17 -8.60
CA VAL A 52 -6.02 2.38 -7.85
C VAL A 52 -5.77 3.67 -8.61
N THR A 53 -6.46 4.72 -8.18
CA THR A 53 -6.13 6.11 -8.49
C THR A 53 -5.51 6.76 -7.27
N TYR A 54 -4.38 7.45 -7.46
CA TYR A 54 -3.74 8.26 -6.43
C TYR A 54 -4.18 9.73 -6.53
N LEU A 55 -4.18 10.43 -5.40
CA LEU A 55 -4.31 11.88 -5.37
C LEU A 55 -3.29 12.53 -6.31
N HIS A 56 -3.72 13.57 -7.03
CA HIS A 56 -2.91 14.20 -8.06
C HIS A 56 -1.54 14.69 -7.53
N GLY A 57 -0.45 14.25 -8.19
CA GLY A 57 0.91 14.65 -7.86
C GLY A 57 1.51 13.96 -6.62
N THR A 58 0.84 12.94 -6.08
CA THR A 58 1.32 12.17 -4.91
C THR A 58 2.00 10.87 -5.31
N THR A 59 2.66 10.22 -4.34
CA THR A 59 3.37 8.96 -4.52
C THR A 59 2.58 7.79 -3.94
N ARG A 60 2.99 6.56 -4.29
CA ARG A 60 2.48 5.33 -3.69
C ARG A 60 2.50 5.40 -2.16
N GLY A 61 1.36 5.15 -1.55
CA GLY A 61 1.15 5.08 -0.11
C GLY A 61 -0.35 5.08 0.21
N ASN A 62 -0.77 4.36 1.25
CA ASN A 62 -2.19 4.17 1.56
C ASN A 62 -2.95 5.50 1.74
N CYS A 63 -2.32 6.50 2.37
CA CYS A 63 -2.91 7.82 2.60
C CYS A 63 -3.13 8.64 1.31
N ASN A 64 -2.47 8.26 0.22
CA ASN A 64 -2.51 8.94 -1.06
C ASN A 64 -3.43 8.25 -2.07
N VAL A 65 -3.96 7.06 -1.76
CA VAL A 65 -4.95 6.40 -2.60
C VAL A 65 -6.26 7.18 -2.49
N GLU A 66 -6.83 7.56 -3.63
CA GLU A 66 -8.13 8.19 -3.70
C GLU A 66 -9.23 7.13 -3.81
N TYR A 67 -9.09 6.22 -4.79
CA TYR A 67 -10.05 5.14 -5.04
C TYR A 67 -9.38 3.83 -5.44
N VAL A 68 -9.99 2.73 -5.04
CA VAL A 68 -9.76 1.38 -5.57
C VAL A 68 -10.84 1.07 -6.61
N THR A 69 -10.46 0.49 -7.75
CA THR A 69 -11.37 0.26 -8.88
C THR A 69 -11.58 -1.22 -9.22
N CYS A 70 -10.71 -2.11 -8.73
CA CYS A 70 -10.85 -3.55 -8.87
C CYS A 70 -10.55 -4.24 -7.54
N LEU A 71 -11.23 -5.34 -7.25
CA LEU A 71 -10.77 -6.31 -6.28
C LEU A 71 -9.69 -7.18 -6.93
N VAL A 72 -8.57 -7.36 -6.23
CA VAL A 72 -7.53 -8.32 -6.61
C VAL A 72 -7.35 -9.28 -5.44
N VAL A 73 -7.62 -10.55 -5.69
CA VAL A 73 -7.46 -11.65 -4.74
C VAL A 73 -6.17 -12.37 -5.10
N ASP A 74 -5.22 -12.35 -4.18
CA ASP A 74 -3.93 -13.04 -4.29
C ASP A 74 -4.03 -14.40 -3.58
N MET A 75 -4.03 -15.47 -4.37
CA MET A 75 -4.19 -16.84 -3.90
C MET A 75 -2.89 -17.58 -4.11
N ASP A 76 -2.20 -17.87 -3.00
CA ASP A 76 -0.93 -18.59 -2.99
C ASP A 76 -1.15 -20.05 -2.56
N GLY A 77 -0.99 -20.99 -3.50
CA GLY A 77 -1.10 -22.42 -3.27
C GLY A 77 -2.52 -22.98 -3.19
N GLU A 78 -3.50 -22.27 -3.75
CA GLU A 78 -4.90 -22.67 -3.74
C GLU A 78 -5.57 -22.46 -5.10
N ALA A 79 -6.30 -23.49 -5.56
CA ALA A 79 -7.21 -23.40 -6.69
C ALA A 79 -8.53 -22.73 -6.27
N PHE A 80 -9.14 -21.95 -7.16
CA PHE A 80 -10.34 -21.17 -6.82
C PHE A 80 -11.62 -21.69 -7.46
N ASP A 81 -11.68 -22.98 -7.82
CA ASP A 81 -12.86 -23.56 -8.49
C ASP A 81 -14.12 -23.55 -7.60
N HIS A 82 -13.96 -23.35 -6.28
CA HIS A 82 -15.04 -23.19 -5.31
C HIS A 82 -15.53 -21.73 -5.18
N ALA A 83 -14.91 -20.79 -5.89
CA ALA A 83 -15.26 -19.37 -5.85
C ALA A 83 -16.62 -19.13 -6.51
N ARG A 84 -17.44 -18.27 -5.91
CA ARG A 84 -18.76 -17.87 -6.41
C ARG A 84 -18.61 -16.76 -7.45
N LEU A 85 -18.22 -17.14 -8.67
CA LEU A 85 -17.93 -16.22 -9.78
C LEU A 85 -19.00 -16.18 -10.87
N ASP A 86 -20.07 -16.97 -10.74
CA ASP A 86 -21.13 -17.06 -11.74
C ASP A 86 -21.75 -15.70 -12.05
N GLY A 87 -21.74 -15.33 -13.34
CA GLY A 87 -22.29 -14.07 -13.82
C GLY A 87 -21.45 -12.83 -13.50
N LEU A 88 -20.24 -12.99 -12.95
CA LEU A 88 -19.32 -11.88 -12.72
C LEU A 88 -18.30 -11.75 -13.85
N GLU A 89 -17.97 -10.51 -14.17
CA GLU A 89 -16.82 -10.19 -15.01
C GLU A 89 -15.52 -10.39 -14.19
N TYR A 90 -14.54 -11.12 -14.73
CA TYR A 90 -13.23 -11.25 -14.10
C TYR A 90 -12.14 -11.68 -15.09
N VAL A 91 -10.89 -11.41 -14.71
CA VAL A 91 -9.71 -12.08 -15.29
C VAL A 91 -8.90 -12.68 -14.17
N ALA A 92 -8.53 -13.94 -14.29
CA ALA A 92 -7.59 -14.62 -13.40
C ALA A 92 -6.37 -15.05 -14.19
N TYR A 93 -5.18 -14.84 -13.63
CA TYR A 93 -3.92 -15.22 -14.26
C TYR A 93 -2.97 -15.85 -13.26
N THR A 94 -2.20 -16.83 -13.71
CA THR A 94 -1.20 -17.50 -12.88
C THR A 94 -0.01 -16.58 -12.56
N THR A 95 0.54 -16.71 -11.36
CA THR A 95 1.74 -15.94 -10.94
C THR A 95 3.04 -16.66 -11.30
N TRP A 96 4.18 -16.02 -11.04
CA TRP A 96 5.51 -16.60 -11.32
C TRP A 96 5.77 -17.91 -10.57
N SER A 97 5.19 -18.07 -9.38
CA SER A 97 5.40 -19.24 -8.53
C SER A 97 4.57 -20.45 -8.96
N HIS A 98 3.53 -20.25 -9.77
CA HIS A 98 2.58 -21.27 -10.17
C HIS A 98 3.24 -22.53 -10.77
N THR A 99 2.80 -23.69 -10.30
CA THR A 99 2.99 -24.99 -10.96
C THR A 99 1.65 -25.76 -10.99
N PRO A 100 1.54 -26.83 -11.80
CA PRO A 100 0.33 -27.65 -11.80
C PRO A 100 -0.01 -28.26 -10.43
N GLU A 101 1.01 -28.54 -9.61
CA GLU A 101 0.88 -29.11 -8.26
C GLU A 101 0.67 -28.05 -7.17
N ASP A 102 1.05 -26.79 -7.43
CA ASP A 102 1.02 -25.68 -6.49
C ASP A 102 0.47 -24.42 -7.20
N GLN A 103 -0.85 -24.25 -7.12
CA GLN A 103 -1.54 -23.25 -7.92
C GLN A 103 -1.45 -21.86 -7.28
N HIS A 104 -0.83 -20.92 -7.99
CA HIS A 104 -0.81 -19.51 -7.59
C HIS A 104 -1.54 -18.64 -8.61
N TRP A 105 -2.52 -17.86 -8.14
CA TRP A 105 -3.42 -17.09 -8.98
C TRP A 105 -3.64 -15.67 -8.45
N HIS A 106 -3.67 -14.70 -9.35
CA HIS A 106 -4.34 -13.44 -9.08
C HIS A 106 -5.69 -13.43 -9.78
N LEU A 107 -6.77 -13.30 -9.01
CA LEU A 107 -8.12 -13.10 -9.54
C LEU A 107 -8.49 -11.63 -9.44
N VAL A 108 -8.85 -11.03 -10.57
CA VAL A 108 -9.15 -9.60 -10.70
C VAL A 108 -10.60 -9.42 -11.10
N LEU A 109 -11.38 -8.76 -10.24
CA LEU A 109 -12.78 -8.40 -10.49
C LEU A 109 -12.92 -6.88 -10.57
N PRO A 110 -13.45 -6.31 -11.67
CA PRO A 110 -13.75 -4.90 -11.75
C PRO A 110 -14.92 -4.55 -10.82
N LEU A 111 -14.78 -3.47 -10.06
CA LEU A 111 -15.84 -2.99 -9.17
C LEU A 111 -16.88 -2.20 -9.98
N ALA A 112 -18.15 -2.41 -9.66
CA ALA A 112 -19.26 -1.67 -10.29
C ALA A 112 -19.14 -0.15 -10.02
N TYR A 113 -18.55 0.23 -8.89
CA TYR A 113 -18.27 1.61 -8.49
C TYR A 113 -16.91 1.70 -7.80
N PRO A 114 -16.17 2.80 -7.96
CA PRO A 114 -14.90 2.99 -7.26
C PRO A 114 -15.12 3.11 -5.76
N VAL A 115 -14.23 2.51 -4.96
CA VAL A 115 -14.30 2.48 -3.50
C VAL A 115 -13.26 3.44 -2.92
N PRO A 116 -13.67 4.41 -2.07
CA PRO A 116 -12.74 5.26 -1.34
C PRO A 116 -11.75 4.46 -0.49
N ALA A 117 -10.49 4.91 -0.43
CA ALA A 117 -9.43 4.17 0.27
C ALA A 117 -9.72 3.92 1.76
N ASP A 118 -10.41 4.83 2.44
CA ASP A 118 -10.82 4.73 3.85
C ASP A 118 -11.92 3.68 4.09
N ARG A 119 -12.69 3.34 3.06
CA ARG A 119 -13.72 2.28 3.09
C ARG A 119 -13.22 0.95 2.50
N TRP A 120 -12.02 0.90 1.94
CA TRP A 120 -11.55 -0.29 1.24
C TRP A 120 -11.49 -1.53 2.13
N HIS A 121 -11.05 -1.38 3.39
CA HIS A 121 -10.88 -2.52 4.28
C HIS A 121 -12.18 -3.30 4.58
N GLU A 122 -13.28 -2.59 4.82
CA GLU A 122 -14.59 -3.22 5.05
C GLU A 122 -15.12 -3.89 3.77
N VAL A 123 -14.96 -3.22 2.62
CA VAL A 123 -15.42 -3.73 1.32
C VAL A 123 -14.64 -4.97 0.94
N TRP A 124 -13.31 -4.93 1.10
CA TRP A 124 -12.43 -6.07 0.85
C TRP A 124 -12.90 -7.31 1.60
N THR A 125 -13.24 -7.18 2.89
CA THR A 125 -13.69 -8.29 3.73
C THR A 125 -15.02 -8.86 3.23
N ARG A 126 -16.02 -7.98 3.01
CA ARG A 126 -17.34 -8.39 2.51
C ARG A 126 -17.26 -9.05 1.14
N LEU A 127 -16.41 -8.56 0.25
CA LEU A 127 -16.27 -9.13 -1.09
C LEU A 127 -15.61 -10.51 -1.08
N HIS A 128 -14.59 -10.73 -0.24
CA HIS A 128 -13.98 -12.05 -0.08
C HIS A 128 -14.99 -13.09 0.44
N GLU A 129 -15.81 -12.71 1.42
CA GLU A 129 -16.90 -13.55 1.92
C GLU A 129 -17.94 -13.85 0.81
N ARG A 130 -18.30 -12.82 0.03
CA ARG A 130 -19.28 -12.94 -1.06
C ARG A 130 -18.83 -13.92 -2.14
N ILE A 131 -17.59 -13.81 -2.59
CA ILE A 131 -17.03 -14.70 -3.61
C ILE A 131 -16.57 -16.03 -3.02
N ASN A 132 -16.60 -16.19 -1.70
CA ASN A 132 -16.17 -17.39 -0.98
C ASN A 132 -14.72 -17.77 -1.31
N VAL A 133 -13.80 -16.80 -1.22
CA VAL A 133 -12.37 -17.00 -1.44
C VAL A 133 -11.59 -16.33 -0.33
N VAL A 134 -10.53 -16.98 0.13
CA VAL A 134 -9.55 -16.40 1.05
C VAL A 134 -8.33 -15.96 0.24
N GLY A 135 -8.01 -14.66 0.27
CA GLY A 135 -6.79 -14.12 -0.31
C GLY A 135 -5.76 -13.73 0.75
N ASP A 136 -4.53 -13.41 0.33
CA ASP A 136 -3.51 -12.85 1.22
C ASP A 136 -4.08 -11.62 1.97
N PRO A 137 -4.15 -11.65 3.32
CA PRO A 137 -4.67 -10.55 4.13
C PRO A 137 -3.95 -9.22 3.92
N GLN A 138 -2.71 -9.21 3.40
CA GLN A 138 -2.00 -7.98 3.06
C GLN A 138 -2.63 -7.23 1.88
N THR A 139 -3.46 -7.88 1.07
CA THR A 139 -4.14 -7.25 -0.07
C THR A 139 -5.26 -6.29 0.34
N LYS A 140 -5.62 -6.25 1.63
CA LYS A 140 -6.52 -5.24 2.21
C LYS A 140 -5.92 -3.83 2.24
N ASP A 141 -4.60 -3.68 2.05
CA ASP A 141 -3.95 -2.38 1.95
C ASP A 141 -4.28 -1.72 0.60
N PRO A 142 -4.88 -0.50 0.57
CA PRO A 142 -5.29 0.12 -0.69
C PRO A 142 -4.13 0.33 -1.68
N ALA A 143 -2.91 0.62 -1.21
CA ALA A 143 -1.76 0.84 -2.08
C ALA A 143 -1.03 -0.45 -2.46
N ARG A 144 -1.65 -1.63 -2.27
CA ARG A 144 -1.05 -2.92 -2.65
C ARG A 144 -0.71 -2.93 -4.14
N ILE A 145 0.43 -3.52 -4.46
CA ILE A 145 0.91 -3.73 -5.82
C ILE A 145 1.05 -5.21 -6.09
N PHE A 146 0.75 -5.61 -7.32
CA PHE A 146 0.76 -6.99 -7.79
C PHE A 146 1.71 -7.10 -8.96
N TYR A 147 2.44 -8.21 -9.07
CA TYR A 147 3.18 -8.46 -10.30
C TYR A 147 2.21 -8.59 -11.47
N ARG A 148 2.58 -7.98 -12.60
CA ARG A 148 1.92 -8.28 -13.87
C ARG A 148 2.14 -9.77 -14.21
N PRO A 149 1.23 -10.39 -14.98
CA PRO A 149 1.31 -11.80 -15.31
C PRO A 149 2.69 -12.17 -15.85
N GLN A 150 3.33 -13.17 -15.23
CA GLN A 150 4.63 -13.67 -15.61
C GLN A 150 4.79 -15.11 -15.13
N HIS A 151 5.70 -15.85 -15.74
CA HIS A 151 5.93 -17.25 -15.44
C HIS A 151 7.42 -17.61 -15.55
N LYS A 152 7.83 -18.73 -14.97
CA LYS A 152 9.18 -19.27 -15.12
C LYS A 152 9.43 -19.66 -16.60
N PRO A 153 10.67 -19.64 -17.09
CA PRO A 153 10.97 -20.17 -18.41
C PRO A 153 10.54 -21.65 -18.49
N LEU A 154 10.04 -22.05 -19.66
CA LEU A 154 9.60 -23.43 -19.94
C LEU A 154 8.37 -23.89 -19.15
N THR A 155 7.65 -22.99 -18.47
CA THR A 155 6.33 -23.28 -17.91
C THR A 155 5.23 -22.66 -18.77
N ILE A 156 4.04 -23.26 -18.75
CA ILE A 156 2.87 -22.74 -19.46
C ILE A 156 2.03 -21.97 -18.43
N PRO A 157 1.84 -20.64 -18.59
CA PRO A 157 0.93 -19.89 -17.74
C PRO A 157 -0.52 -20.22 -18.10
N ASP A 158 -1.44 -19.99 -17.17
CA ASP A 158 -2.87 -20.19 -17.39
C ASP A 158 -3.66 -18.89 -17.12
N ILE A 159 -4.79 -18.76 -17.82
CA ILE A 159 -5.67 -17.59 -17.78
C ILE A 159 -7.12 -18.08 -17.80
N LYS A 160 -7.92 -17.63 -16.84
CA LYS A 160 -9.37 -17.85 -16.81
C LYS A 160 -10.08 -16.50 -16.91
N ILE A 161 -11.13 -16.44 -17.73
CA ILE A 161 -11.91 -15.21 -17.98
C ILE A 161 -13.38 -15.51 -17.75
N GLY A 162 -14.03 -14.66 -16.95
CA GLY A 162 -15.48 -14.64 -16.81
C GLY A 162 -16.05 -13.38 -17.43
N PHE A 163 -17.21 -13.53 -18.08
CA PHE A 163 -17.95 -12.43 -18.65
C PHE A 163 -19.24 -12.22 -17.87
N GLY A 164 -19.53 -10.98 -17.51
CA GLY A 164 -20.73 -10.68 -16.75
C GLY A 164 -20.77 -9.28 -16.18
N GLU A 165 -21.35 -9.16 -14.99
CA GLU A 165 -21.50 -7.89 -14.30
C GLU A 165 -20.26 -7.56 -13.47
N PHE A 166 -19.99 -6.26 -13.32
CA PHE A 166 -18.96 -5.81 -12.39
C PHE A 166 -19.44 -6.05 -10.96
N ILE A 167 -18.53 -6.45 -10.07
CA ILE A 167 -18.92 -6.81 -8.71
C ILE A 167 -19.33 -5.55 -7.94
N ASP A 168 -20.56 -5.55 -7.41
CA ASP A 168 -21.05 -4.46 -6.57
C ASP A 168 -20.28 -4.45 -5.23
N PRO A 169 -19.62 -3.34 -4.84
CA PRO A 169 -18.93 -3.22 -3.56
C PRO A 169 -19.87 -3.21 -2.33
N GLN A 170 -21.19 -3.17 -2.52
CA GLN A 170 -22.23 -3.19 -1.48
C GLN A 170 -22.05 -2.11 -0.42
N LEU A 171 -21.72 -0.90 -0.87
CA LEU A 171 -21.73 0.30 -0.02
C LEU A 171 -23.18 0.75 0.19
N GLU A 172 -23.62 0.81 1.46
CA GLU A 172 -24.99 1.16 1.85
C GLU A 172 -25.39 2.58 1.40
N GLU A 173 -24.43 3.49 1.35
CA GLU A 173 -24.57 4.80 0.72
C GLU A 173 -23.85 4.78 -0.64
N ARG A 174 -24.59 5.06 -1.73
CA ARG A 174 -23.97 5.35 -3.03
C ARG A 174 -23.12 6.61 -2.90
N PHE A 175 -21.86 6.46 -2.52
CA PHE A 175 -20.94 7.58 -2.40
C PHE A 175 -20.68 8.16 -3.80
N ILE A 176 -21.29 9.31 -4.07
CA ILE A 176 -20.88 10.14 -5.20
C ILE A 176 -19.58 10.81 -4.76
N ALA A 177 -18.47 10.44 -5.41
CA ALA A 177 -17.17 11.08 -5.26
C ALA A 177 -17.32 12.60 -5.28
N ARG A 178 -17.30 13.23 -4.09
CA ARG A 178 -17.02 14.68 -4.02
C ARG A 178 -15.55 14.83 -4.34
N PRO A 179 -15.13 15.80 -5.17
CA PRO A 179 -13.72 16.08 -5.36
C PRO A 179 -13.12 16.37 -3.99
N VAL A 180 -12.31 15.43 -3.50
CA VAL A 180 -11.64 15.61 -2.22
C VAL A 180 -10.50 16.59 -2.50
N VAL A 181 -10.76 17.88 -2.31
CA VAL A 181 -9.72 18.89 -2.20
C VAL A 181 -9.06 18.68 -0.84
N ARG A 182 -8.29 17.61 -0.69
CA ARG A 182 -7.31 17.53 0.38
C ARG A 182 -6.27 18.58 0.04
N ARG A 183 -6.25 19.67 0.83
CA ARG A 183 -5.17 20.65 0.82
C ARG A 183 -3.88 19.84 0.81
N ASN A 184 -3.05 20.05 -0.22
CA ASN A 184 -1.69 19.53 -0.23
C ASN A 184 -1.01 20.05 1.04
N LEU A 185 -1.00 19.25 2.10
CA LEU A 185 -0.07 19.39 3.22
C LEU A 185 1.31 18.92 2.71
N ARG A 186 1.78 19.56 1.63
CA ARG A 186 3.21 19.80 1.41
C ARG A 186 3.56 21.12 2.09
N THR A 187 3.13 21.29 3.34
CA THR A 187 4.06 21.83 4.31
C THR A 187 4.87 20.64 4.74
N THR A 188 6.10 20.55 4.25
CA THR A 188 7.18 20.08 5.12
C THR A 188 7.06 20.90 6.39
N GLU A 189 6.30 20.40 7.37
CA GLU A 189 6.64 20.66 8.74
C GLU A 189 8.00 20.02 8.89
N THR A 190 9.03 20.80 8.56
CA THR A 190 10.33 20.66 9.19
C THR A 190 9.99 20.53 10.65
N LYS A 191 10.08 19.29 11.19
CA LYS A 191 10.04 19.06 12.63
C LYS A 191 10.88 20.19 13.22
N LYS A 192 10.25 21.11 13.96
CA LYS A 192 10.99 22.18 14.63
C LYS A 192 12.09 21.45 15.38
N LYS A 193 13.34 21.63 14.93
CA LYS A 193 14.50 21.04 15.60
C LYS A 193 14.34 21.41 17.06
N ARG A 194 14.38 20.40 17.92
CA ARG A 194 14.34 20.68 19.35
C ARG A 194 15.55 21.56 19.64
N TYR A 195 15.42 22.49 20.57
CA TYR A 195 16.48 23.47 20.83
C TYR A 195 17.85 22.80 21.10
N TRP A 196 17.87 21.61 21.73
CA TRP A 196 19.09 20.82 21.95
C TRP A 196 19.67 20.10 20.71
N GLU A 197 18.96 20.11 19.59
CA GLU A 197 19.41 19.56 18.29
C GLU A 197 20.07 20.65 17.41
N ASP A 198 20.12 21.90 17.90
CA ASP A 198 20.81 23.01 17.25
C ASP A 198 22.30 23.03 17.65
N GLU A 199 23.20 23.29 16.71
CA GLU A 199 24.63 23.46 17.01
C GLU A 199 24.86 24.66 17.93
N ALA A 200 23.96 25.65 17.93
CA ALA A 200 24.00 26.77 18.86
C ALA A 200 23.87 26.33 20.33
N TRP A 201 23.14 25.24 20.62
CA TRP A 201 23.01 24.70 21.97
C TRP A 201 24.32 24.11 22.50
N TRP A 202 25.08 23.42 21.64
CA TRP A 202 26.39 22.86 21.99
C TRP A 202 27.45 23.94 22.23
N ASN A 203 27.28 25.11 21.62
CA ASN A 203 28.23 26.23 21.67
C ASN A 203 27.82 27.35 22.63
N GLU A 204 26.72 27.18 23.36
CA GLU A 204 26.26 28.18 24.33
C GLU A 204 27.24 28.25 25.51
N PRO A 205 27.75 29.44 25.87
CA PRO A 205 28.70 29.58 26.97
C PRO A 205 28.06 29.13 28.28
N GLN A 206 28.51 27.99 28.79
CA GLN A 206 28.06 27.47 30.07
C GLN A 206 28.65 28.31 31.21
N ASP A 207 27.80 28.80 32.10
CA ASP A 207 28.26 29.48 33.31
C ASP A 207 28.84 28.45 34.30
N LEU A 208 30.15 28.29 34.25
CA LEU A 208 30.92 27.42 35.13
C LEU A 208 31.40 28.13 36.40
N SER A 209 30.96 29.37 36.65
CA SER A 209 31.41 30.17 37.81
C SER A 209 31.19 29.47 39.15
N ARG A 210 30.16 28.63 39.25
CA ARG A 210 29.86 27.79 40.42
C ARG A 210 30.96 26.79 40.80
N PHE A 211 31.86 26.47 39.87
CA PHE A 211 32.99 25.57 40.08
C PHE A 211 34.33 26.29 40.28
N ASN A 212 34.33 27.64 40.28
CA ASN A 212 35.55 28.41 40.49
C ASN A 212 36.15 28.12 41.88
N GLY A 213 37.44 27.83 41.92
CA GLY A 213 38.17 27.51 43.15
C GLY A 213 37.97 26.07 43.67
N MET A 214 37.16 25.24 42.99
CA MET A 214 37.00 23.82 43.34
C MET A 214 38.04 22.95 42.64
N THR A 215 38.50 21.91 43.33
CA THR A 215 39.36 20.88 42.72
C THR A 215 38.52 19.92 41.87
N LYS A 216 39.13 19.28 40.86
CA LYS A 216 38.45 18.29 40.00
C LYS A 216 37.66 17.22 40.77
N PRO A 217 38.16 16.65 41.89
CA PRO A 217 37.40 15.68 42.68
C PRO A 217 36.14 16.28 43.33
N GLN A 218 36.20 17.53 43.78
CA GLN A 218 35.05 18.22 44.39
C GLN A 218 33.98 18.52 43.33
N ILE A 219 34.38 18.98 42.14
CA ILE A 219 33.48 19.19 41.00
C ILE A 219 32.77 17.88 40.63
N ALA A 220 33.51 16.76 40.56
CA ALA A 220 32.95 15.46 40.24
C ALA A 220 31.96 14.96 41.30
N ALA A 221 32.18 15.28 42.57
CA ALA A 221 31.25 14.94 43.66
C ALA A 221 29.95 15.75 43.54
N VAL A 222 30.04 17.06 43.29
CA VAL A 222 28.87 17.94 43.11
C VAL A 222 28.04 17.49 41.91
N LEU A 223 28.68 17.25 40.75
CA LEU A 223 27.99 16.77 39.54
C LEU A 223 27.31 15.42 39.74
N ARG A 224 27.92 14.50 40.50
CA ARG A 224 27.31 13.19 40.82
C ARG A 224 26.05 13.35 41.67
N THR A 225 26.08 14.22 42.66
CA THR A 225 24.91 14.49 43.51
C THR A 225 23.79 15.13 42.69
N GLU A 226 24.11 16.12 41.85
CA GLU A 226 23.13 16.73 40.93
C GLU A 226 22.52 15.69 39.99
N PHE A 227 23.34 14.82 39.40
CA PHE A 227 22.85 13.76 38.52
C PHE A 227 21.95 12.74 39.25
N ALA A 228 22.25 12.42 40.51
CA ALA A 228 21.40 11.55 41.32
C ALA A 228 20.04 12.19 41.63
N GLU A 229 20.00 13.47 41.96
CA GLU A 229 18.75 14.22 42.16
C GLU A 229 17.93 14.33 40.86
N LEU A 230 18.59 14.61 39.73
CA LEU A 230 17.95 14.67 38.41
C LEU A 230 17.34 13.31 38.01
N ARG A 231 18.00 12.21 38.39
CA ARG A 231 17.50 10.85 38.17
C ARG A 231 16.25 10.54 39.01
N LYS A 232 16.15 11.11 40.23
CA LYS A 232 14.94 11.01 41.06
C LYS A 232 13.77 11.82 40.49
N THR A 233 14.04 12.99 39.92
CA THR A 233 12.98 13.84 39.34
C THR A 233 12.46 13.34 38.00
N LEU A 234 13.28 12.57 37.26
CA LEU A 234 12.91 12.05 35.94
C LEU A 234 12.03 10.77 35.96
N ASN A 235 11.75 10.15 37.11
CA ASN A 235 10.93 8.93 37.28
C ASN A 235 10.78 8.10 35.99
N LEU A 236 11.89 7.51 35.55
CA LEU A 236 11.88 6.38 34.62
C LEU A 236 11.72 5.12 35.47
N ASP A 237 10.48 4.89 35.90
CA ASP A 237 9.93 3.54 36.08
C ASP A 237 9.29 3.12 34.75
#